data_AF-A0A448I684-F1
#
_entry.id   AF-A0A448I684-F1
#
_cell.length_a   1.000
_cell.length_b   1.000
_cell.length_c   1.000
_cell.angle_alpha   90.00
_cell.angle_beta   90.00
_cell.angle_gamma   90.00
#
_symmetry.space_group_name_H-M   'P 1'
#
loop_
_entity.id
_entity.type
_entity.pdbx_description
1 polymer ?
#
loop_
_entity_poly.entity_id
_entity_poly.type
_entity_poly.pdbx_seq_one_letter_code
_entity_poly.pdbx_strand_id
1 'polypeptide(L)' 'MLGPLALDSPEAERLRSTLRAYYACGGSKVAASSTLLVHEKTVAYRLRQASRQLGVSIDDHRVDTEAALSVLSVMR' A
#
# COMPACT_ATOMS: atom_id res chain seq x y z
N MET A 1 -3.02 -11.04 -5.68
CA MET A 1 -4.20 -11.02 -4.77
C MET A 1 -3.88 -10.15 -3.55
N LEU A 2 -4.86 -9.44 -2.97
CA LEU A 2 -4.63 -8.53 -1.83
C LEU A 2 -4.66 -9.22 -0.45
N GLY A 3 -5.14 -10.45 -0.34
CA GLY A 3 -5.19 -11.18 0.93
C GLY A 3 -5.90 -10.38 2.04
N PRO A 4 -5.35 -10.31 3.27
CA PRO A 4 -5.90 -9.52 4.38
C PRO A 4 -6.09 -8.02 4.09
N LEU A 5 -5.39 -7.46 3.09
CA LEU A 5 -5.58 -6.05 2.69
C LEU A 5 -6.92 -5.81 1.99
N ALA A 6 -7.61 -6.85 1.55
CA ALA A 6 -8.95 -6.74 0.95
C ALA A 6 -10.05 -6.51 2.00
N LEU A 7 -9.77 -6.76 3.28
CA LEU A 7 -10.75 -6.61 4.35
C LEU A 7 -11.19 -5.15 4.51
N ASP A 8 -12.46 -4.98 4.86
CA ASP A 8 -13.01 -3.67 5.24
C ASP A 8 -12.66 -3.34 6.69
N SER A 9 -11.39 -3.02 6.92
CA SER A 9 -10.92 -2.59 8.23
C SER A 9 -10.11 -1.28 8.14
N PRO A 10 -10.12 -0.45 9.19
CA PRO A 10 -9.32 0.78 9.22
C PRO A 10 -7.82 0.52 9.04
N GLU A 11 -7.34 -0.65 9.49
CA GLU A 11 -5.95 -1.06 9.30
C GLU A 11 -5.66 -1.38 7.84
N ALA A 12 -6.47 -2.22 7.21
CA ALA A 12 -6.31 -2.58 5.81
C ALA A 12 -6.42 -1.34 4.91
N GLU A 13 -7.37 -0.44 5.16
CA GLU A 13 -7.47 0.81 4.39
C GLU A 13 -6.22 1.69 4.51
N ARG A 14 -5.67 1.82 5.71
CA ARG A 14 -4.45 2.62 5.93
C ARG A 14 -3.24 2.04 5.18
N LEU A 15 -3.12 0.72 5.14
CA LEU A 15 -2.07 0.05 4.37
C LEU A 15 -2.28 0.19 2.86
N ARG A 16 -3.53 0.02 2.38
CA ARG A 16 -3.89 0.26 0.96
C ARG A 16 -3.61 1.69 0.52
N SER A 17 -4.00 2.68 1.32
CA SER A 17 -3.69 4.10 1.09
C SER A 17 -2.18 4.34 1.00
N THR A 18 -1.40 3.69 1.87
CA THR A 18 0.06 3.81 1.85
C THR A 18 0.67 3.21 0.57
N LEU A 19 0.20 2.04 0.14
CA LEU A 19 0.66 1.40 -1.10
C LEU A 19 0.30 2.24 -2.32
N ARG A 20 -0.92 2.77 -2.41
CA ARG A 20 -1.35 3.64 -3.52
C ARG A 20 -0.45 4.88 -3.63
N ALA A 21 -0.20 5.58 -2.51
CA ALA A 21 0.69 6.74 -2.51
C ALA A 21 2.13 6.36 -2.88
N TYR A 22 2.63 5.23 -2.36
CA TYR A 22 3.97 4.73 -2.67
C TYR A 22 4.17 4.45 -4.17
N TYR A 23 3.22 3.75 -4.80
CA TYR A 23 3.27 3.45 -6.23
C TYR A 23 3.08 4.71 -7.10
N ALA A 24 2.14 5.59 -6.73
CA ALA A 24 1.94 6.88 -7.40
C ALA A 24 3.21 7.77 -7.35
N CYS A 25 3.99 7.67 -6.28
CA CYS A 25 5.27 8.36 -6.12
C CYS A 25 6.47 7.58 -6.71
N GLY A 26 6.23 6.60 -7.58
CA GLY A 26 7.29 5.86 -8.27
C GLY A 26 8.15 4.97 -7.35
N GLY A 27 7.63 4.58 -6.19
CA GLY A 27 8.38 3.78 -5.21
C GLY A 27 9.26 4.61 -4.26
N SER A 28 9.02 5.92 -4.16
CA SER A 28 9.72 6.80 -3.21
C SER A 28 8.99 6.89 -1.87
N LYS A 29 9.64 6.44 -0.79
CA LYS A 29 9.12 6.55 0.59
C LYS A 29 9.04 8.00 1.04
N VAL A 30 10.03 8.81 0.66
CA VAL A 30 10.10 10.24 1.00
C VAL A 30 8.93 10.98 0.35
N ALA A 31 8.75 10.83 -0.98
CA ALA A 31 7.65 11.50 -1.67
C ALA A 31 6.28 11.03 -1.18
N ALA A 32 6.09 9.72 -0.97
CA ALA A 32 4.85 9.19 -0.42
C ALA A 32 4.58 9.71 1.00
N SER A 33 5.61 9.90 1.83
CA SER A 33 5.48 10.46 3.17
C SER A 33 4.99 11.90 3.16
N SER A 34 5.46 12.71 2.19
CA SER A 34 4.96 14.06 1.94
C SER A 34 3.51 14.06 1.48
N THR A 35 3.13 13.16 0.56
CA THR A 35 1.73 13.02 0.10
C THR A 35 0.78 12.61 1.23
N LEU A 36 1.22 11.71 2.12
CA LEU A 36 0.41 11.19 3.21
C LEU A 36 0.47 12.03 4.49
N LEU A 37 1.26 13.11 4.52
CA LEU A 37 1.49 13.96 5.70
C LEU A 37 1.92 13.16 6.94
N VAL A 38 2.80 12.17 6.74
CA VAL A 38 3.37 11.36 7.82
C VAL A 38 4.89 11.33 7.70
N HIS A 39 5.56 10.89 8.76
CA HIS A 39 7.01 10.70 8.73
C HIS A 39 7.41 9.51 7.81
N GLU A 40 8.55 9.62 7.13
CA GLU A 40 9.08 8.57 6.24
C GLU A 40 9.16 7.19 6.92
N LYS A 41 9.67 7.13 8.16
CA LYS A 41 9.68 5.91 8.99
C LYS A 41 8.31 5.25 9.14
N THR A 42 7.24 6.04 9.22
CA THR A 42 5.86 5.53 9.29
C THR A 42 5.46 4.88 7.97
N VAL A 43 5.81 5.48 6.82
CA VAL A 43 5.62 4.86 5.51
C VAL A 43 6.39 3.56 5.43
N ALA A 44 7.68 3.56 5.76
CA ALA A 44 8.52 2.37 5.73
C ALA A 44 7.97 1.24 6.62
N TYR A 45 7.45 1.58 7.80
CA TYR A 45 6.81 0.61 8.69
C TYR A 45 5.54 0.02 8.06
N ARG A 46 4.66 0.86 7.52
CA ARG A 46 3.41 0.41 6.87
C ARG A 46 3.69 -0.44 5.63
N LEU A 47 4.69 -0.11 4.84
CA LEU A 47 5.11 -0.93 3.69
C LEU A 47 5.59 -2.32 4.12
N ARG A 48 6.38 -2.42 5.21
CA ARG A 48 6.76 -3.72 5.78
C ARG A 48 5.55 -4.51 6.29
N GLN A 49 4.59 -3.84 6.91
CA GLN A 49 3.36 -4.47 7.37
C GLN A 49 2.51 -4.98 6.20
N ALA A 50 2.39 -4.20 5.14
CA ALA A 50 1.70 -4.59 3.91
C ALA A 50 2.36 -5.81 3.25
N SER A 51 3.70 -5.82 3.12
CA SER A 51 4.44 -6.97 2.60
C SER A 51 4.19 -8.24 3.43
N ARG A 52 4.19 -8.13 4.77
CA ARG A 52 3.84 -9.26 5.64
C ARG A 52 2.41 -9.78 5.41
N GLN A 53 1.44 -8.89 5.20
CA GLN A 53 0.06 -9.30 4.92
C GLN A 53 -0.10 -9.91 3.53
N LEU A 54 0.68 -9.45 2.56
CA LEU A 54 0.71 -10.02 1.21
C LEU A 54 1.47 -11.36 1.16
N GLY A 55 2.38 -11.62 2.11
CA GLY A 55 3.25 -12.79 2.12
C GLY A 55 4.40 -12.72 1.11
N VAL A 56 4.52 -11.62 0.37
CA VAL A 56 5.52 -11.35 -0.66
C VAL A 56 6.03 -9.92 -0.56
N SER A 57 7.15 -9.60 -1.22
CA SER A 57 7.57 -8.21 -1.35
C SER A 57 6.50 -7.41 -2.10
N ILE A 58 6.36 -6.14 -1.72
CA ILE A 58 5.47 -5.20 -2.42
C ILE A 58 5.96 -4.86 -3.83
N ASP A 59 7.27 -5.03 -4.09
CA ASP A 59 7.86 -4.73 -5.39
C ASP A 59 7.85 -5.93 -6.35
N ASP A 60 7.84 -7.17 -5.84
CA ASP A 60 7.89 -8.39 -6.67
C ASP A 60 6.66 -8.54 -7.58
N HIS A 61 5.51 -8.05 -7.13
CA HIS A 61 4.23 -8.11 -7.84
C HIS A 61 3.57 -6.73 -7.90
N ARG A 62 4.35 -5.69 -8.17
CA ARG A 62 3.87 -4.30 -8.17
C ARG A 62 2.65 -4.12 -9.08
N VAL A 63 2.74 -4.55 -10.35
CA VAL A 63 1.66 -4.37 -11.34
C VAL A 63 0.36 -5.05 -10.89
N ASP A 64 0.46 -6.30 -10.44
CA ASP A 64 -0.70 -7.06 -9.95
C ASP A 64 -1.32 -6.43 -8.70
N THR A 65 -0.48 -5.93 -7.79
CA THR A 65 -0.91 -5.30 -6.55
C THR A 65 -1.58 -3.96 -6.83
N GLU A 66 -0.99 -3.14 -7.69
CA GLU A 66 -1.51 -1.84 -8.11
C GLU A 66 -2.86 -2.01 -8.85
N ALA A 67 -2.96 -2.98 -9.76
CA ALA A 67 -4.22 -3.31 -10.43
C ALA A 67 -5.31 -3.75 -9.44
N ALA A 68 -4.98 -4.63 -8.50
CA ALA A 68 -5.94 -5.09 -7.49
C ALA A 68 -6.40 -3.95 -6.56
N LEU A 69 -5.51 -3.02 -6.20
CA LEU A 69 -5.85 -1.84 -5.39
C LEU A 69 -6.79 -0.89 -6.11
N SER A 70 -6.63 -0.74 -7.43
CA SER A 70 -7.47 0.08 -8.30
C SER A 70 -8.87 -0.52 -8.46
N VAL A 71 -8.96 -1.82 -8.73
CA VAL A 71 -10.25 -2.54 -8.78
C VAL A 71 -11.01 -2.39 -7.46
N LEU A 72 -10.35 -2.62 -6.33
CA LEU A 72 -10.98 -2.53 -5.02
C LEU A 72 -11.43 -1.11 -4.65
N SER A 73 -10.82 -0.05 -5.22
CA SER A 73 -11.30 1.33 -4.99
C SER A 73 -12.57 1.69 -5.75
N VAL A 74 -12.88 0.99 -6.84
CA VAL A 74 -14.06 1.26 -7.67
C VAL A 74 -15.25 0.38 -7.26
N MET A 75 -15.00 -0.76 -6.60
CA MET A 75 -16.03 -1.70 -6.16
C MET A 75 -16.65 -1.36 -4.79
N ARG A 76 -16.43 -0.15 -4.25
CA ARG A 76 -16.86 0.26 -2.91
C ARG A 76 -17.95 1.33 -2.96
#